data_AF-A0A242CHL1-F1
#
_entry.id   AF-A0A242CHL1-F1
#
_cell.length_a   1.000
_cell.length_b   1.000
_cell.length_c   1.000
_cell.angle_alpha   90.00
_cell.angle_beta   90.00
_cell.angle_gamma   90.00
#
_symmetry.space_group_name_H-M   'P 1'
#
loop_
_entity.id
_entity.type
_entity.pdbx_description
1 polymer ?
#
loop_
_entity_poly.entity_id
_entity_poly.type
_entity_poly.pdbx_seq_one_letter_code
_entity_poly.pdbx_strand_id
1 'polypeptide(L)'
;MKLNDDALKIIDESPNKVELEASLEKITALLTEQAIVPTELQWTILINHVNEMIKRSKAGEKMSGVDPVMFEEVSKEALTIADKVVQHIGNLPQDEMYVLSIHFEAARQNEV
;
A
#
# COMPACT_ATOMS: atom_id res chain seq x y z
N MET A 1 -11.39 -0.46 9.01
CA MET A 1 -11.32 -0.18 7.56
C MET A 1 -12.74 0.09 7.06
N LYS A 2 -12.95 1.15 6.29
CA LYS A 2 -14.25 1.47 5.66
C LYS A 2 -14.07 1.41 4.15
N LEU A 3 -14.73 0.46 3.49
CA LEU A 3 -14.60 0.19 2.07
C LEU A 3 -15.89 0.52 1.33
N ASN A 4 -15.75 1.04 0.11
CA ASN A 4 -16.85 1.18 -0.85
C ASN A 4 -16.95 -0.05 -1.77
N ASP A 5 -17.98 -0.10 -2.60
CA ASP A 5 -18.25 -1.22 -3.51
C ASP A 5 -17.10 -1.46 -4.49
N ASP A 6 -16.43 -0.39 -4.97
CA ASP A 6 -15.28 -0.50 -5.87
C ASP A 6 -14.10 -1.20 -5.20
N ALA A 7 -13.80 -0.84 -3.95
CA ALA A 7 -12.75 -1.48 -3.17
C ALA A 7 -13.05 -2.97 -2.92
N LEU A 8 -14.29 -3.30 -2.57
CA LEU A 8 -14.73 -4.69 -2.38
C LEU A 8 -14.60 -5.50 -3.67
N LYS A 9 -15.01 -4.91 -4.79
CA LYS A 9 -14.90 -5.53 -6.11
C LYS A 9 -13.44 -5.86 -6.47
N ILE A 10 -12.49 -4.94 -6.23
CA ILE A 10 -11.07 -5.20 -6.49
C ILE A 10 -10.57 -6.39 -5.66
N ILE A 11 -10.97 -6.50 -4.40
CA ILE A 11 -10.59 -7.61 -3.53
C ILE A 11 -11.20 -8.92 -4.03
N ASP A 12 -12.50 -8.93 -4.32
CA ASP A 12 -13.24 -10.12 -4.72
C ASP A 12 -12.81 -10.67 -6.08
N GLU A 13 -12.46 -9.78 -7.03
CA GLU A 13 -12.01 -10.16 -8.38
C GLU A 13 -10.50 -10.40 -8.46
N SER A 14 -9.75 -10.18 -7.38
CA SER A 14 -8.30 -10.41 -7.40
C SER A 14 -7.98 -11.92 -7.54
N PRO A 15 -7.13 -12.32 -8.51
CA PRO A 15 -6.63 -13.69 -8.59
C PRO A 15 -5.70 -14.04 -7.41
N ASN A 16 -5.28 -13.04 -6.62
CA ASN A 16 -4.42 -13.16 -5.45
C ASN A 16 -5.14 -12.71 -4.18
N LYS A 17 -6.45 -12.98 -4.10
CA LYS A 17 -7.31 -12.51 -3.01
C LYS A 17 -6.76 -12.80 -1.62
N VAL A 18 -6.25 -14.01 -1.39
CA VAL A 18 -5.70 -14.42 -0.09
C VAL A 18 -4.49 -13.57 0.31
N GLU A 19 -3.54 -13.34 -0.60
CA GLU A 19 -2.38 -12.50 -0.32
C GLU A 19 -2.74 -11.02 -0.19
N LEU A 20 -3.74 -10.57 -0.95
CA LEU A 20 -4.27 -9.22 -0.86
C LEU A 20 -4.93 -8.99 0.51
N GLU A 21 -5.82 -9.88 0.96
CA GLU A 21 -6.44 -9.81 2.27
C GLU A 21 -5.40 -9.80 3.40
N ALA A 22 -4.41 -10.70 3.35
CA ALA A 22 -3.31 -10.72 4.33
C ALA A 22 -2.51 -9.40 4.35
N SER A 23 -2.25 -8.82 3.17
CA SER A 23 -1.57 -7.53 3.06
C SER A 23 -2.43 -6.39 3.62
N LEU A 24 -3.74 -6.40 3.40
CA LEU A 24 -4.67 -5.40 3.92
C LEU A 24 -4.85 -5.50 5.44
N GLU A 25 -4.84 -6.71 6.00
CA GLU A 25 -4.79 -6.91 7.45
C GLU A 25 -3.51 -6.31 8.04
N LYS A 26 -2.35 -6.58 7.42
CA LYS A 26 -1.07 -6.01 7.84
C LYS A 26 -1.07 -4.49 7.77
N ILE A 27 -1.54 -3.92 6.66
CA ILE A 27 -1.65 -2.48 6.46
C ILE A 27 -2.58 -1.87 7.52
N THR A 28 -3.75 -2.45 7.74
CA THR A 28 -4.72 -1.94 8.73
C THR A 28 -4.11 -1.89 10.13
N ALA A 29 -3.36 -2.92 10.54
CA ALA A 29 -2.65 -2.94 11.82
C ALA A 29 -1.62 -1.80 11.91
N LEU A 30 -0.78 -1.62 10.89
CA LEU A 30 0.24 -0.56 10.85
C LEU A 30 -0.38 0.85 10.87
N LEU A 31 -1.46 1.07 10.13
CA LEU A 31 -2.16 2.35 10.12
C LEU A 31 -2.80 2.65 11.49
N THR A 32 -3.36 1.63 12.14
CA THR A 32 -3.94 1.75 13.50
C THR A 32 -2.87 2.11 14.52
N GLU A 33 -1.68 1.49 14.46
CA GLU A 33 -0.54 1.83 15.34
C GLU A 33 -0.12 3.31 15.23
N GLN A 34 -0.32 3.91 14.05
CA GLN A 34 0.08 5.30 13.75
C GLN A 34 -1.10 6.28 13.78
N ALA A 35 -2.30 5.83 14.19
CA ALA A 35 -3.53 6.62 14.17
C ALA A 35 -3.85 7.28 12.80
N ILE A 36 -3.47 6.62 11.70
CA ILE A 36 -3.73 7.09 10.33
C ILE A 36 -5.06 6.48 9.87
N VAL A 37 -5.98 7.33 9.40
CA VAL A 37 -7.32 6.89 8.94
C VAL A 37 -7.52 7.30 7.47
N PRO A 38 -7.30 6.39 6.51
CA PRO A 38 -7.58 6.68 5.12
C PRO A 38 -9.09 6.82 4.87
N THR A 39 -9.46 7.70 3.95
CA THR A 39 -10.83 7.80 3.42
C THR A 39 -11.19 6.56 2.59
N GLU A 40 -12.47 6.38 2.28
CA GLU A 40 -12.93 5.29 1.41
C GLU A 40 -12.22 5.31 0.05
N LEU A 41 -12.08 6.49 -0.57
CA LEU A 41 -11.38 6.64 -1.84
C LEU A 41 -9.89 6.29 -1.72
N GLN A 42 -9.22 6.74 -0.65
CA GLN A 42 -7.81 6.41 -0.41
C GLN A 42 -7.62 4.90 -0.22
N TRP A 43 -8.56 4.22 0.45
CA TRP A 43 -8.56 2.76 0.52
C TRP A 43 -8.71 2.11 -0.86
N THR A 44 -9.65 2.54 -1.69
CA THR A 44 -9.82 1.99 -3.05
C THR A 44 -8.53 2.09 -3.86
N ILE A 45 -7.87 3.25 -3.85
CA ILE A 45 -6.63 3.47 -4.61
C ILE A 45 -5.48 2.63 -4.02
N LEU A 46 -5.34 2.58 -2.70
CA LEU A 46 -4.33 1.77 -2.02
C LEU A 46 -4.51 0.27 -2.31
N ILE A 47 -5.74 -0.25 -2.21
CA ILE A 47 -6.06 -1.65 -2.50
C ILE A 47 -5.69 -1.99 -3.94
N ASN A 48 -6.04 -1.13 -4.90
CA ASN A 48 -5.65 -1.33 -6.29
C ASN A 48 -4.13 -1.39 -6.44
N HIS A 49 -3.40 -0.47 -5.80
CA HIS A 49 -1.94 -0.42 -5.87
C HIS A 49 -1.29 -1.69 -5.28
N VAL A 50 -1.72 -2.11 -4.09
CA VAL A 50 -1.22 -3.32 -3.42
C VAL A 50 -1.53 -4.58 -4.24
N ASN A 51 -2.71 -4.65 -4.85
CA ASN A 51 -3.06 -5.76 -5.75
C ASN A 51 -2.09 -5.86 -6.93
N GLU A 52 -1.71 -4.73 -7.54
CA GLU A 52 -0.70 -4.70 -8.60
C GLU A 52 0.71 -5.06 -8.11
N MET A 53 1.09 -4.64 -6.90
CA MET A 53 2.37 -5.05 -6.29
C MET A 53 2.42 -6.57 -6.11
N ILE A 54 1.35 -7.19 -5.62
CA ILE A 54 1.28 -8.65 -5.44
C ILE A 54 1.37 -9.37 -6.80
N LYS A 55 0.72 -8.84 -7.84
CA LYS A 55 0.84 -9.40 -9.21
C LYS A 55 2.29 -9.37 -9.70
N ARG A 56 2.99 -8.23 -9.55
CA ARG A 56 4.41 -8.11 -9.92
C ARG A 56 5.28 -9.06 -9.14
N SER A 57 5.08 -9.13 -7.82
CA SER A 57 5.78 -10.05 -6.92
C SER A 57 5.65 -11.51 -7.40
N LYS A 58 4.44 -11.97 -7.73
CA LYS A 58 4.23 -13.34 -8.23
C LYS A 58 4.79 -13.57 -9.63
N ALA A 59 4.75 -12.57 -10.50
CA ALA A 59 5.29 -12.65 -11.86
C ALA A 59 6.83 -12.56 -11.89
N GLY A 60 7.47 -12.14 -10.79
CA GLY A 60 8.90 -11.79 -10.79
C GLY A 60 9.21 -10.54 -11.61
N GLU A 61 8.18 -9.73 -11.88
CA GLU A 61 8.31 -8.46 -12.58
C GLU A 61 8.81 -7.38 -11.62
N LYS A 62 9.55 -6.42 -12.16
CA LYS A 62 10.09 -5.30 -11.39
C LYS A 62 9.55 -4.00 -11.95
N MET A 63 9.13 -3.11 -11.06
CA MET A 63 8.89 -1.73 -11.45
C MET A 63 10.19 -1.07 -11.92
N SER A 64 10.09 -0.14 -12.88
CA SER A 64 11.19 0.77 -13.20
C SER A 64 11.59 1.53 -11.93
N GLY A 65 12.88 1.56 -11.61
CA GLY A 65 13.37 2.25 -10.42
C GLY A 65 12.93 3.72 -10.40
N VAL A 66 12.70 4.24 -9.20
CA VAL A 66 12.37 5.65 -8.95
C VAL A 66 13.55 6.34 -8.29
N ASP A 67 13.65 7.66 -8.42
CA ASP A 67 14.68 8.45 -7.75
C ASP A 67 14.24 8.73 -6.29
N PRO A 68 14.95 8.24 -5.26
CA PRO A 68 14.62 8.50 -3.87
C PRO A 68 14.55 9.99 -3.50
N VAL A 69 15.27 10.85 -4.22
CA VAL A 69 15.27 12.30 -3.98
C VAL A 69 13.86 12.88 -4.14
N MET A 70 13.01 12.29 -5.00
CA MET A 70 11.62 12.73 -5.17
C MET A 70 10.74 12.49 -3.93
N PHE A 71 11.23 11.70 -2.96
CA PHE A 71 10.48 11.28 -1.78
C PHE A 71 11.06 11.84 -0.47
N GLU A 72 11.98 12.81 -0.53
CA GLU A 72 12.63 13.40 0.66
C GLU A 72 11.64 14.12 1.60
N GLU A 73 10.52 14.60 1.08
CA GLU A 73 9.47 15.27 1.86
C GLU A 73 8.45 14.28 2.47
N VAL A 74 8.51 13.00 2.10
CA VAL A 74 7.64 11.97 2.67
C VAL A 74 8.04 11.71 4.12
N SER A 75 7.05 11.60 5.01
CA SER A 75 7.31 11.35 6.42
C SER A 75 8.01 10.00 6.64
N LYS A 76 8.82 9.93 7.69
CA LYS A 76 9.50 8.68 8.09
C LYS A 76 8.49 7.61 8.46
N GLU A 77 7.36 8.00 9.02
CA GLU A 77 6.24 7.15 9.37
C GLU A 77 5.66 6.48 8.12
N ALA A 78 5.33 7.25 7.08
CA ALA A 78 4.81 6.73 5.82
C ALA A 78 5.82 5.80 5.11
N LEU A 79 7.10 6.18 5.07
CA LEU A 79 8.17 5.34 4.53
C LEU A 79 8.33 4.04 5.33
N THR A 80 8.24 4.09 6.66
CA THR A 80 8.36 2.89 7.51
C THR A 80 7.19 1.93 7.31
N ILE A 81 5.97 2.45 7.16
CA ILE A 81 4.80 1.61 6.84
C ILE A 81 5.00 0.94 5.48
N ALA A 82 5.41 1.71 4.46
CA ALA A 82 5.63 1.19 3.12
C ALA A 82 6.71 0.10 3.07
N ASP A 83 7.86 0.31 3.73
CA ASP A 83 8.91 -0.70 3.85
C ASP A 83 8.37 -2.01 4.44
N LYS A 84 7.68 -1.93 5.59
CA LYS A 84 7.10 -3.11 6.24
C LYS A 84 6.10 -3.86 5.35
N VAL A 85 5.36 -3.15 4.50
CA VAL A 85 4.42 -3.76 3.56
C VAL A 85 5.16 -4.42 2.38
N VAL A 86 6.17 -3.77 1.81
CA VAL A 86 7.01 -4.36 0.75
C VAL A 86 7.71 -5.64 1.25
N GLN A 87 8.27 -5.59 2.45
CA GLN A 87 8.88 -6.77 3.09
C GLN A 87 7.86 -7.88 3.37
N HIS A 88 6.62 -7.53 3.72
CA HIS A 88 5.56 -8.51 3.95
C HIS A 88 5.12 -9.21 2.65
N ILE A 89 4.95 -8.45 1.56
CA ILE A 89 4.59 -9.01 0.25
C ILE A 89 5.74 -9.87 -0.29
N GLY A 90 6.98 -9.41 -0.12
CA GLY A 90 8.18 -10.11 -0.56
C GLY A 90 8.34 -10.14 -2.08
N ASN A 91 9.50 -10.61 -2.55
CA ASN A 91 9.87 -10.70 -3.96
C ASN A 91 9.62 -9.41 -4.77
N LEU A 92 9.80 -8.25 -4.12
CA LEU A 92 9.68 -6.93 -4.72
C LEU A 92 11.00 -6.17 -4.59
N PRO A 93 11.35 -5.31 -5.56
CA PRO A 93 12.40 -4.32 -5.36
C PRO A 93 12.07 -3.41 -4.16
N GLN A 94 13.11 -3.03 -3.40
CA GLN A 94 12.94 -2.13 -2.27
C GLN A 94 12.31 -0.79 -2.69
N ASP A 95 12.62 -0.31 -3.90
CA ASP A 95 12.16 0.98 -4.43
C ASP A 95 10.63 1.10 -4.56
N GLU A 96 9.90 -0.02 -4.58
CA GLU A 96 8.43 -0.05 -4.55
C GLU A 96 7.88 0.68 -3.31
N MET A 97 8.64 0.70 -2.21
CA MET A 97 8.23 1.39 -0.99
C MET A 97 8.00 2.88 -1.20
N TYR A 98 8.73 3.51 -2.12
CA TYR A 98 8.66 4.95 -2.31
C TYR A 98 7.30 5.37 -2.87
N VAL A 99 6.84 4.71 -3.93
CA VAL A 99 5.52 5.01 -4.50
C VAL A 99 4.40 4.61 -3.55
N LEU A 100 4.54 3.46 -2.88
CA LEU A 100 3.59 3.02 -1.88
C LEU A 100 3.47 4.02 -0.71
N SER A 101 4.57 4.64 -0.29
CA SER A 101 4.60 5.59 0.83
C SER A 101 3.69 6.80 0.64
N ILE A 102 3.45 7.22 -0.60
CA ILE A 102 2.57 8.35 -0.92
C ILE A 102 1.13 8.10 -0.48
N HIS A 103 0.65 6.85 -0.53
CA HIS A 103 -0.69 6.51 -0.06
C HIS A 103 -0.83 6.75 1.45
N PHE A 104 0.21 6.40 2.21
CA PHE A 104 0.22 6.59 3.66
C PHE A 104 0.44 8.04 4.03
N GLU A 105 1.30 8.75 3.30
CA GLU A 105 1.52 10.19 3.50
C GLU A 105 0.24 10.98 3.25
N ALA A 106 -0.46 10.73 2.14
CA ALA A 106 -1.72 11.38 1.83
C ALA A 106 -2.79 11.11 2.90
N ALA A 107 -2.90 9.86 3.38
CA ALA A 107 -3.85 9.51 4.44
C ALA A 107 -3.49 10.15 5.79
N ARG A 108 -2.19 10.30 6.10
CA ARG A 108 -1.70 10.96 7.32
C ARG A 108 -2.04 12.44 7.36
N GLN A 109 -2.15 13.07 6.19
CA GLN A 109 -2.48 14.49 6.02
C GLN A 109 -3.99 14.77 5.99
N ASN A 110 -4.84 13.75 6.15
CA ASN A 110 -6.28 13.96 6.24
C ASN A 110 -6.62 14.87 7.43
N GLU A 111 -7.55 15.81 7.22
CA GLU A 111 -8.18 16.54 8.31
C GLU A 111 -9.04 15.56 9.13
N VAL A 112 -8.87 15.59 10.45
CA VAL A 112 -9.56 14.69 11.40
C VAL A 112 -10.92 15.23 11.80
#